data_AF-A0A5M6A271-F1
#
_entry.id   AF-A0A5M6A271-F1
#
_cell.length_a   1.000
_cell.length_b   1.000
_cell.length_c   1.000
_cell.angle_alpha   90.00
_cell.angle_beta   90.00
_cell.angle_gamma   90.00
#
_symmetry.space_group_name_H-M   'P 1'
#
loop_
_entity.id
_entity.type
_entity.pdbx_description
1 polymer ?
#
loop_
_entity_poly.entity_id
_entity_poly.type
_entity_poly.pdbx_seq_one_letter_code
_entity_poly.pdbx_strand_id
1 'polypeptide(L)'
;MGIAVGSIGMSLNDFCACTPREFHSIYRNWERMRMRDPWEQTRFLACCVLQPYSKKTLKVTDVCRFSWDAERKATAPAAESTRERFEMLKKRMEEKE
;
A
#
# COMPACT_ATOMS: atom_id res chain seq x y z
N MET A 1 15.90 13.38 -14.84
CA MET A 1 15.05 12.82 -15.92
C MET A 1 15.20 11.30 -16.05
N GLY A 2 16.42 10.74 -16.17
CA GLY A 2 16.62 9.28 -16.33
C GLY A 2 15.97 8.39 -15.24
N ILE A 3 16.07 8.76 -13.96
CA ILE A 3 15.39 8.03 -12.87
C ILE A 3 13.87 8.09 -13.01
N ALA A 4 13.31 9.25 -13.38
CA ALA A 4 11.88 9.45 -13.53
C ALA A 4 11.29 8.54 -14.61
N VAL A 5 11.87 8.57 -15.81
CA VAL A 5 11.34 7.82 -16.96
C VAL A 5 11.77 6.35 -16.93
N GLY A 6 13.03 6.07 -16.56
CA GLY A 6 13.61 4.74 -16.65
C GLY A 6 13.42 3.86 -15.42
N SER A 7 13.24 4.43 -14.22
CA SER A 7 13.14 3.64 -12.98
C SER A 7 11.79 3.79 -12.29
N ILE A 8 11.24 5.00 -12.24
CA ILE A 8 9.91 5.25 -11.68
C ILE A 8 8.81 4.87 -12.68
N GLY A 9 9.11 4.94 -13.99
CA GLY A 9 8.13 4.66 -15.05
C GLY A 9 7.19 5.83 -15.34
N MET A 10 7.57 7.05 -14.97
CA MET A 10 6.83 8.27 -15.27
C MET A 10 6.97 8.63 -16.75
N SER A 11 5.88 9.08 -17.39
CA SER A 11 5.99 9.57 -18.78
C SER A 11 6.84 10.84 -18.83
N LEU A 12 7.46 11.11 -19.99
CA LEU A 12 8.23 12.34 -20.17
C LEU A 12 7.36 13.59 -19.98
N ASN A 13 6.09 13.52 -20.44
CA ASN A 13 5.15 14.63 -20.32
C ASN A 13 4.78 14.90 -18.85
N ASP A 14 4.52 13.86 -18.06
CA ASP A 14 4.21 14.01 -16.63
C ASP A 14 5.42 14.55 -15.86
N PHE A 15 6.63 14.13 -16.21
CA PHE A 15 7.85 14.66 -15.60
C PHE A 15 8.04 16.14 -15.89
N CYS A 16 7.82 16.56 -17.14
CA CYS A 16 7.92 17.97 -17.55
C CYS A 16 6.81 18.84 -16.94
N ALA A 17 5.63 18.26 -16.68
CA ALA A 17 4.51 18.94 -16.03
C ALA A 17 4.67 19.04 -14.50
N CYS A 18 5.47 18.17 -13.88
CA CYS A 18 5.72 18.18 -12.44
C CYS A 18 6.59 19.37 -12.02
N THR A 19 6.20 20.02 -10.92
CA THR A 19 7.11 20.91 -10.19
C THR A 19 8.21 20.10 -9.49
N PRO A 20 9.39 20.69 -9.22
CA PRO A 20 10.46 20.00 -8.49
C PRO A 20 10.03 19.43 -7.14
N ARG A 21 9.07 20.08 -6.45
CA ARG A 21 8.55 19.65 -5.15
C ARG A 21 7.64 18.43 -5.26
N GLU A 22 6.79 18.38 -6.28
CA GLU A 22 5.96 17.21 -6.58
C GLU A 22 6.84 16.03 -6.97
N PHE A 23 7.81 16.25 -7.86
CA PHE A 23 8.74 15.21 -8.26
C PHE A 23 9.54 14.68 -7.07
N HIS A 24 10.01 15.55 -6.17
CA HIS A 24 10.71 15.13 -4.95
C HIS A 24 9.85 14.22 -4.06
N SER A 25 8.55 14.51 -3.96
CA SER A 25 7.61 13.71 -3.17
C SER A 25 7.39 12.34 -3.79
N ILE A 26 7.23 12.28 -5.12
CA ILE A 26 7.11 11.04 -5.89
C ILE A 26 8.38 10.20 -5.73
N TYR A 27 9.55 10.81 -5.91
CA TYR A 27 10.84 10.15 -5.77
C TYR A 27 11.03 9.56 -4.37
N ARG A 28 10.76 10.31 -3.31
CA ARG A 28 10.86 9.81 -1.92
C ARG A 28 9.95 8.62 -1.67
N ASN A 29 8.74 8.65 -2.23
CA ASN A 29 7.80 7.55 -2.09
C ASN A 29 8.28 6.31 -2.85
N TRP A 30 8.75 6.49 -4.09
CA TRP A 30 9.33 5.42 -4.89
C TRP A 30 10.54 4.77 -4.22
N GLU A 31 11.48 5.58 -3.73
CA GLU A 31 12.67 5.09 -3.03
C GLU A 31 12.29 4.26 -1.80
N ARG A 32 11.32 4.77 -1.01
CA ARG A 32 10.80 4.07 0.15
C ARG A 32 10.17 2.73 -0.22
N MET A 33 9.32 2.67 -1.25
CA MET A 33 8.72 1.41 -1.71
C MET A 33 9.77 0.44 -2.21
N ARG A 34 10.69 0.91 -3.06
CA ARG A 34 11.79 0.09 -3.60
C ARG A 34 12.62 -0.57 -2.50
N MET A 35 12.83 0.11 -1.38
CA MET A 35 13.51 -0.46 -0.22
C MET A 35 12.62 -1.42 0.58
N ARG A 36 11.31 -1.15 0.72
CA ARG A 36 10.39 -1.96 1.52
C ARG A 36 9.93 -3.23 0.81
N ASP A 37 9.70 -3.18 -0.50
CA ASP A 37 9.06 -4.27 -1.26
C ASP A 37 9.82 -5.60 -1.19
N PRO A 38 11.16 -5.66 -1.34
CA PRO A 38 11.88 -6.92 -1.21
C PRO A 38 11.71 -7.55 0.17
N TRP A 39 11.75 -6.72 1.23
CA TRP A 39 11.55 -7.18 2.60
C TRP A 39 10.13 -7.70 2.83
N GLU A 40 9.12 -7.04 2.26
CA GLU A 40 7.73 -7.51 2.33
C GLU A 40 7.53 -8.83 1.58
N GLN A 41 8.10 -8.96 0.37
CA GLN A 41 8.05 -10.19 -0.42
C GLN A 41 8.75 -11.35 0.31
N THR A 42 9.96 -11.13 0.82
CA THR A 42 10.69 -12.15 1.59
C THR A 42 9.94 -12.53 2.86
N ARG A 43 9.38 -11.55 3.58
CA ARG A 43 8.58 -11.80 4.80
C ARG A 43 7.33 -12.62 4.50
N PHE A 44 6.64 -12.33 3.40
CA PHE A 44 5.49 -13.11 2.95
C PHE A 44 5.87 -14.55 2.62
N LEU A 45 6.92 -14.76 1.81
CA LEU A 45 7.41 -16.09 1.47
C LEU A 45 7.82 -16.88 2.71
N ALA A 46 8.54 -16.26 3.64
CA ALA A 46 8.90 -16.87 4.92
C ALA A 46 7.66 -17.27 5.73
N CYS A 47 6.62 -16.43 5.75
CA CYS A 47 5.34 -16.75 6.40
C CYS A 47 4.69 -18.00 5.77
N CYS A 48 4.66 -18.10 4.43
CA CYS A 48 4.15 -19.27 3.72
C CYS A 48 4.93 -20.55 4.04
N VAL A 49 6.27 -20.45 4.09
CA VAL A 49 7.15 -21.59 4.42
C VAL A 49 6.97 -22.05 5.86
N LEU A 50 6.75 -21.12 6.80
CA LEU A 50 6.60 -21.42 8.22
C LEU A 50 5.18 -21.88 8.60
N GLN A 51 4.16 -21.51 7.81
CA GLN A 51 2.76 -21.77 8.12
C GLN A 51 2.44 -23.24 8.44
N PRO A 52 2.97 -24.26 7.73
CA PRO A 52 2.69 -25.67 8.03
C PRO A 52 3.24 -26.14 9.39
N TYR A 53 4.26 -25.45 9.92
CA TYR A 53 4.90 -25.78 11.19
C TYR A 53 4.31 -25.02 12.38
N SER A 54 3.33 -24.14 12.13
CA SER A 54 2.66 -23.37 13.16
C SER A 54 1.29 -23.95 13.47
N LYS A 55 0.98 -24.08 14.78
CA LYS A 55 -0.36 -24.44 15.26
C LYS A 55 -1.38 -23.32 15.06
N LYS A 56 -0.92 -22.09 14.81
CA LYS A 56 -1.75 -20.89 14.62
C LYS A 56 -1.56 -20.35 13.20
N THR A 57 -2.57 -19.66 12.68
CA THR A 57 -2.40 -18.85 11.47
C THR A 57 -1.40 -17.74 11.76
N LEU A 58 -0.25 -17.78 11.07
CA LEU A 58 0.79 -16.77 11.20
C LEU A 58 0.40 -15.53 10.41
N LYS A 59 0.64 -14.36 10.99
CA LYS A 59 0.64 -13.10 10.26
C LYS A 59 2.06 -12.81 9.79
N VAL A 60 2.20 -12.08 8.69
CA VAL A 60 3.51 -11.63 8.19
C VAL A 60 4.30 -10.87 9.27
N THR A 61 3.62 -10.12 10.15
CA THR A 61 4.22 -9.39 11.29
C THR A 61 4.70 -10.28 12.43
N ASP A 62 4.32 -11.56 12.45
CA ASP A 62 4.80 -12.54 13.43
C ASP A 62 6.18 -13.10 13.01
N VAL A 63 6.49 -13.07 11.71
CA VAL A 63 7.79 -13.49 11.15
C VAL A 63 8.86 -12.42 11.37
N CYS A 64 8.56 -11.18 10.99
CA CYS A 64 9.46 -10.05 11.18
C CYS A 64 8.64 -8.75 11.33
N ARG A 65 9.06 -7.86 12.22
CA ARG A 65 8.41 -6.55 12.44
C ARG A 65 9.31 -5.44 11.94
N PHE A 66 8.77 -4.59 11.08
CA PHE A 66 9.49 -3.43 10.57
C PHE A 66 8.96 -2.14 11.19
N SER A 67 9.78 -1.10 11.20
CA SER A 67 9.42 0.22 11.76
C SER A 67 8.17 0.81 11.08
N TRP A 68 7.94 0.48 9.80
CA TRP A 68 6.81 0.98 9.03
C TRP A 68 5.49 0.22 9.21
N ASP A 69 5.47 -0.88 9.96
CA ASP A 69 4.22 -1.56 10.30
C ASP A 69 3.35 -0.69 11.24
N ALA A 70 3.98 0.18 12.05
CA ALA A 70 3.28 1.13 12.91
C ALA A 70 2.57 2.24 12.11
N GLU A 71 3.16 2.67 10.99
CA GLU A 71 2.59 3.70 10.10
C GLU A 71 1.23 3.26 9.52
N ARG A 72 1.08 1.97 9.18
CA ARG A 72 -0.15 1.42 8.59
C ARG A 72 -1.35 1.42 9.54
N LYS A 73 -1.12 1.30 10.86
CA LYS A 73 -2.21 1.35 11.85
C LYS A 73 -2.84 2.74 11.96
N ALA A 74 -2.10 3.80 11.63
CA ALA A 74 -2.60 5.17 11.67
C ALA A 74 -3.42 5.54 10.42
N THR A 75 -3.22 4.86 9.28
CA THR A 75 -3.87 5.18 7.99
C THR A 75 -5.03 4.25 7.63
N ALA A 76 -5.26 3.15 8.35
CA ALA A 76 -6.46 2.36 8.15
C ALA A 76 -7.67 3.22 8.55
N PRO A 77 -8.60 3.54 7.63
CA PRO A 77 -9.86 4.12 8.05
C PRO A 77 -10.54 3.05 8.90
N ALA A 78 -10.84 3.36 10.16
CA ALA A 78 -11.70 2.56 11.02
C ALA A 78 -13.17 2.63 10.55
N ALA A 79 -13.40 2.49 9.25
CA ALA A 79 -14.72 2.39 8.68
C ALA A 79 -14.95 0.92 8.36
N GLU A 80 -15.42 0.19 9.37
CA GLU A 80 -16.18 -1.03 9.13
C GLU A 80 -17.20 -0.72 8.02
N SER A 81 -17.13 -1.49 6.94
CA SER A 81 -18.12 -1.45 5.89
C SER A 81 -19.35 -2.21 6.38
N THR A 82 -20.05 -1.64 7.35
CA THR A 82 -21.24 -2.24 7.96
C THR A 82 -22.34 -2.37 6.92
N ARG A 83 -23.11 -3.45 6.98
CA ARG A 83 -24.27 -3.74 6.12
C ARG A 83 -25.21 -2.54 5.98
N GLU A 84 -25.38 -1.78 7.06
CA GLU A 84 -26.18 -0.54 7.11
C GLU A 84 -25.68 0.55 6.14
N ARG A 85 -24.36 0.65 5.93
CA ARG A 85 -23.77 1.61 4.98
C ARG A 85 -24.06 1.22 3.53
N PHE A 86 -24.08 -0.07 3.23
CA PHE A 86 -24.48 -0.57 1.91
C PHE A 86 -25.97 -0.37 1.64
N GLU A 87 -26.82 -0.57 2.66
CA GLU A 87 -28.27 -0.34 2.53
C GLU A 87 -28.60 1.15 2.35
N MET A 88 -27.89 2.07 3.02
CA MET A 88 -28.02 3.51 2.80
C MET A 88 -27.60 3.95 1.38
N LEU A 89 -26.53 3.37 0.84
CA LEU A 89 -26.08 3.67 -0.52
C LEU A 89 -27.09 3.19 -1.57
N LYS A 90 -27.68 2.01 -1.35
CA LYS A 90 -28.72 1.46 -2.23
C LYS A 90 -29.94 2.39 -2.30
N LYS A 91 -30.46 2.84 -1.16
CA LYS A 91 -31.59 3.80 -1.12
C LYS A 91 -31.29 5.11 -1.84
N ARG A 92 -30.09 5.67 -1.67
CA ARG A 92 -29.69 6.92 -2.35
C ARG A 92 -29.61 6.78 -3.87
N MET A 93 -29.36 5.57 -4.39
CA MET A 93 -29.37 5.32 -5.83
C MET A 93 -30.81 5.18 -6.36
N GLU A 94 -31.69 4.55 -5.59
CA GLU A 94 -33.12 4.39 -5.92
C GLU A 94 -33.89 5.73 -5.88
N GLU A 95 -33.49 6.68 -5.03
CA GLU A 95 -34.09 8.04 -4.99
C GLU A 95 -33.63 8.97 -6.13
N LYS A 96 -32.64 8.56 -6.92
CA LYS A 96 -32.09 9.34 -8.03
C LYS A 96 -32.55 8.86 -9.42
N GLU A 97 -33.32 7.78 -9.49
CA GLU A 97 -34.11 7.39 -10.67
C GLU A 97 -35.52 7.98 -10.57
#